data_AF-A0A7S0LIK5-F1
#
_entry.id   AF-A0A7S0LIK5-F1
#
_cell.length_a   1.000
_cell.length_b   1.000
_cell.length_c   1.000
_cell.angle_alpha   90.00
_cell.angle_beta   90.00
_cell.angle_gamma   90.00
#
_symmetry.space_group_name_H-M   'P 1'
#
loop_
_entity.id
_entity.type
_entity.pdbx_description
1 polymer ?
#
loop_
_entity_poly.entity_id
_entity_poly.type
_entity_poly.pdbx_seq_one_letter_code
_entity_poly.pdbx_strand_id
1 'polypeptide(L)'
;MTTYSFVRIATELAFPTNIRGYTAQQYVVTLGHQAVILPCCVLGWALGLLPEAPEVIYLLTGAYLASDSVINYTPVSGCVAGSARKPVFSWAVHAHHIFTVVLCLLGPNLPAHAVSEGAMCILLGEAGSMWITVTLLQPTRVNYVIRLWSFLVSRVIGVLMAIDILRRIEGPATRVILLAMIVGLVYDNTKTFQQMWDRRQHAGGEGK
;
A
#
# COMPACT_ATOMS: atom_id res chain seq x y z
N MET A 1 2.10 -1.34 19.32
CA MET A 1 2.89 -1.49 18.07
C MET A 1 3.30 -2.94 17.84
N THR A 2 4.02 -3.57 18.77
CA THR A 2 4.38 -5.01 18.74
C THR A 2 3.15 -5.92 18.68
N THR A 3 2.10 -5.63 19.44
CA THR A 3 0.89 -6.47 19.48
C THR A 3 0.18 -6.59 18.13
N TYR A 4 0.09 -5.51 17.34
CA TYR A 4 -0.55 -5.57 16.01
C TYR A 4 0.28 -6.42 15.04
N SER A 5 1.59 -6.19 14.97
CA SER A 5 2.49 -6.99 14.14
C SER A 5 2.54 -8.46 14.58
N PHE A 6 2.53 -8.73 15.89
CA PHE A 6 2.48 -10.09 16.43
C PHE A 6 1.14 -10.78 16.15
N VAL A 7 0.01 -10.11 16.42
CA VAL A 7 -1.32 -10.65 16.12
C VAL A 7 -1.44 -10.94 14.64
N ARG A 8 -0.90 -10.08 13.78
CA ARG A 8 -0.86 -10.33 12.34
C ARG A 8 -0.01 -11.55 11.99
N ILE A 9 1.26 -11.59 12.38
CA ILE A 9 2.16 -12.71 12.11
C ILE A 9 1.54 -14.03 12.63
N ALA A 10 0.96 -14.00 13.83
CA ALA A 10 0.29 -15.15 14.43
C ALA A 10 -0.97 -15.58 13.65
N THR A 11 -1.80 -14.63 13.20
CA THR A 11 -3.00 -14.91 12.40
C THR A 11 -2.62 -15.50 11.03
N GLU A 12 -1.53 -15.01 10.43
CA GLU A 12 -1.04 -15.49 9.15
C GLU A 12 -0.47 -16.91 9.25
N LEU A 13 0.21 -17.24 10.36
CA LEU A 13 0.72 -18.58 10.66
C LEU A 13 -0.38 -19.59 11.03
N ALA A 14 -1.46 -19.15 11.67
CA ALA A 14 -2.48 -20.04 12.23
C ALA A 14 -3.53 -20.54 11.22
N PHE A 15 -3.74 -19.85 10.08
CA PHE A 15 -4.86 -20.14 9.17
C PHE A 15 -4.50 -20.20 7.67
N PRO A 16 -3.52 -21.02 7.23
CA PRO A 16 -3.06 -21.06 5.84
C PRO A 16 -4.17 -21.49 4.87
N THR A 17 -4.81 -20.53 4.20
CA THR A 17 -5.81 -20.78 3.13
C THR A 17 -5.55 -19.85 1.95
N ASN A 18 -5.92 -20.26 0.73
CA ASN A 18 -5.69 -19.48 -0.48
C ASN A 18 -7.01 -19.13 -1.20
N ILE A 19 -7.14 -17.88 -1.63
CA ILE A 19 -8.20 -17.36 -2.49
C ILE A 19 -7.55 -16.77 -3.76
N ARG A 20 -7.75 -17.42 -4.91
CA ARG A 20 -7.30 -16.95 -6.24
C ARG A 20 -5.82 -16.54 -6.32
N GLY A 21 -4.94 -17.28 -5.64
CA GLY A 21 -3.49 -17.05 -5.68
C GLY A 21 -2.96 -16.06 -4.63
N TYR A 22 -3.82 -15.55 -3.75
CA TYR A 22 -3.48 -14.80 -2.55
C TYR A 22 -3.93 -15.60 -1.33
N THR A 23 -3.31 -15.42 -0.17
CA THR A 23 -3.79 -16.07 1.06
C THR A 23 -5.10 -15.40 1.52
N ALA A 24 -6.04 -16.15 2.09
CA ALA A 24 -7.28 -15.55 2.60
C ALA A 24 -6.99 -14.53 3.71
N GLN A 25 -5.88 -14.73 4.42
CA GLN A 25 -5.38 -13.83 5.45
C GLN A 25 -4.91 -12.49 4.88
N GLN A 26 -4.27 -12.47 3.69
CA GLN A 26 -3.99 -11.21 2.98
C GLN A 26 -5.26 -10.41 2.79
N TYR A 27 -6.34 -11.03 2.32
CA TYR A 27 -7.60 -10.33 2.11
C TYR A 27 -8.18 -9.77 3.40
N VAL A 28 -8.28 -10.58 4.45
CA VAL A 28 -8.88 -10.14 5.71
C VAL A 28 -8.07 -9.04 6.37
N VAL A 29 -6.74 -9.15 6.38
CA VAL A 29 -5.86 -8.17 7.01
C VAL A 29 -5.78 -6.88 6.21
N THR A 30 -5.63 -6.96 4.88
CA THR A 30 -5.64 -5.79 4.00
C THR A 30 -6.98 -5.07 4.09
N LEU A 31 -8.10 -5.80 4.03
CA LEU A 31 -9.44 -5.21 4.16
C LEU A 31 -9.64 -4.60 5.56
N GLY A 32 -9.25 -5.28 6.62
CA GLY A 32 -9.34 -4.74 7.98
C GLY A 32 -8.52 -3.47 8.16
N HIS A 33 -7.30 -3.44 7.63
CA HIS A 33 -6.46 -2.24 7.67
C HIS A 33 -7.09 -1.08 6.88
N GLN A 34 -7.46 -1.32 5.63
CA GLN A 34 -7.90 -0.28 4.69
C GLN A 34 -9.35 0.19 4.94
N ALA A 35 -10.25 -0.73 5.31
CA ALA A 35 -11.68 -0.45 5.45
C ALA A 35 -12.12 -0.18 6.89
N VAL A 36 -11.28 -0.49 7.90
CA VAL A 36 -11.62 -0.27 9.31
C VAL A 36 -10.59 0.60 10.00
N ILE A 37 -9.34 0.16 10.07
CA ILE A 37 -8.30 0.82 10.88
C ILE A 37 -8.03 2.24 10.38
N LEU A 38 -7.72 2.40 9.08
CA LEU A 38 -7.43 3.72 8.52
C LEU A 38 -8.63 4.68 8.62
N PRO A 39 -9.88 4.28 8.26
CA PRO A 39 -11.07 5.11 8.50
C PRO A 39 -11.26 5.51 9.96
N CYS A 40 -11.03 4.61 10.92
CA CYS A 40 -11.10 4.96 12.34
C CYS A 40 -10.05 6.01 12.73
N CYS A 41 -8.82 5.90 12.22
CA CYS A 41 -7.78 6.92 12.42
C CYS A 41 -8.20 8.27 11.81
N VAL A 42 -8.78 8.27 10.60
CA VAL A 42 -9.27 9.49 9.94
C VAL A 42 -10.40 10.14 10.74
N LEU A 43 -11.37 9.36 11.21
CA LEU A 43 -12.47 9.86 12.02
C LEU A 43 -11.98 10.39 13.37
N GLY A 44 -11.09 9.66 14.05
CA GLY A 44 -10.46 10.11 15.29
C GLY A 44 -9.70 11.43 15.10
N TRP A 45 -8.99 11.56 13.99
CA TRP A 45 -8.29 12.81 13.63
C TRP A 45 -9.27 13.96 13.39
N ALA A 46 -10.28 13.75 12.54
CA ALA A 46 -11.26 14.77 12.16
C ALA A 46 -12.10 15.27 13.34
N LEU A 47 -12.37 14.39 14.30
CA LEU A 47 -13.11 14.72 15.53
C LEU A 47 -12.21 15.29 16.64
N GLY A 48 -10.89 15.40 16.41
CA GLY A 48 -9.93 15.85 17.43
C GLY A 48 -9.75 14.86 18.60
N LEU A 49 -10.23 13.63 18.47
CA LEU A 49 -10.12 12.57 19.47
C LEU A 49 -8.76 11.87 19.44
N LEU A 50 -8.07 11.93 18.30
CA LEU A 50 -6.76 11.32 18.07
C LEU A 50 -5.86 12.32 17.31
N PRO A 51 -5.28 13.32 18.00
CA PRO A 51 -4.43 14.33 17.36
C PRO A 51 -3.14 13.73 16.76
N GLU A 52 -2.63 12.63 17.31
CA GLU A 52 -1.49 11.85 16.82
C GLU A 52 -1.83 10.87 15.67
N ALA A 53 -3.04 10.97 15.10
CA ALA A 53 -3.47 10.10 14.01
C ALA A 53 -2.52 10.08 12.80
N PRO A 54 -1.91 11.21 12.36
CA PRO A 54 -0.94 11.19 11.26
C PRO A 54 0.24 10.24 11.51
N GLU A 55 0.85 10.30 12.68
CA GLU A 55 1.96 9.43 13.08
C GLU A 55 1.50 7.97 13.20
N VAL A 56 0.29 7.74 13.70
CA VAL A 56 -0.33 6.41 13.79
C VAL A 56 -0.57 5.82 12.39
N ILE A 57 -1.05 6.61 11.42
CA ILE A 57 -1.24 6.19 10.03
C ILE A 57 0.10 5.76 9.41
N TYR A 58 1.16 6.55 9.63
CA TYR A 58 2.51 6.21 9.19
C TYR A 58 2.98 4.87 9.76
N LEU A 59 2.85 4.69 11.09
CA LEU A 59 3.28 3.49 11.78
C LEU A 59 2.49 2.24 11.34
N LEU A 60 1.16 2.35 11.28
CA LEU A 60 0.29 1.23 10.95
C LEU A 60 0.44 0.81 9.49
N THR A 61 0.57 1.77 8.57
CA THR A 61 0.76 1.47 7.14
C THR A 61 2.16 0.91 6.88
N GLY A 62 3.19 1.46 7.53
CA GLY A 62 4.55 0.91 7.46
C GLY A 62 4.63 -0.54 7.97
N ALA A 63 4.04 -0.81 9.14
CA ALA A 63 3.96 -2.17 9.68
C ALA A 63 3.13 -3.10 8.77
N TYR A 64 2.07 -2.57 8.17
CA TYR A 64 1.25 -3.28 7.20
C TYR A 64 2.06 -3.71 5.96
N LEU A 65 2.77 -2.79 5.32
CA LEU A 65 3.51 -3.12 4.10
C LEU A 65 4.78 -3.94 4.37
N ALA A 66 5.43 -3.73 5.52
CA ALA A 66 6.58 -4.52 5.93
C ALA A 66 6.21 -6.00 6.09
N SER A 67 5.13 -6.30 6.82
CA SER A 67 4.70 -7.68 7.01
C SER A 67 4.09 -8.28 5.74
N ASP A 68 3.42 -7.49 4.87
CA ASP A 68 2.95 -7.99 3.58
C ASP A 68 4.13 -8.40 2.67
N SER A 69 5.20 -7.59 2.68
CA SER A 69 6.45 -7.90 1.97
C SER A 69 7.07 -9.21 2.43
N VAL A 70 7.25 -9.36 3.76
CA VAL A 70 7.90 -10.53 4.35
C VAL A 70 7.09 -11.79 4.06
N ILE A 71 5.78 -11.78 4.28
CA ILE A 71 5.00 -13.01 4.19
C ILE A 71 4.66 -13.37 2.74
N ASN A 72 4.49 -12.42 1.83
CA ASN A 72 3.93 -12.74 0.52
C ASN A 72 4.92 -12.70 -0.63
N TYR A 73 6.07 -12.05 -0.44
CA TYR A 73 7.02 -11.86 -1.53
C TYR A 73 8.43 -12.38 -1.22
N THR A 74 8.69 -12.86 0.00
CA THR A 74 9.91 -13.60 0.33
C THR A 74 9.68 -15.12 0.26
N PRO A 75 10.76 -15.93 0.24
CA PRO A 75 10.64 -17.40 0.35
C PRO A 75 9.87 -17.89 1.59
N VAL A 76 9.75 -17.05 2.64
CA VAL A 76 8.93 -17.33 3.83
C VAL A 76 7.46 -17.57 3.45
N SER A 77 6.98 -16.98 2.35
CA SER A 77 5.66 -17.24 1.78
C SER A 77 5.40 -18.73 1.55
N GLY A 78 6.38 -19.45 1.00
CA GLY A 78 6.24 -20.88 0.75
C GLY A 78 6.13 -21.70 2.04
N CYS A 79 6.80 -21.25 3.10
CA CYS A 79 6.77 -21.89 4.41
C CYS A 79 5.47 -21.59 5.20
N VAL A 80 4.94 -20.36 5.08
CA VAL A 80 3.77 -19.90 5.86
C VAL A 80 2.45 -20.19 5.14
N ALA A 81 2.37 -19.98 3.83
CA ALA A 81 1.14 -20.13 3.06
C ALA A 81 0.86 -21.57 2.59
N GLY A 82 1.75 -22.53 2.92
CA GLY A 82 1.69 -23.89 2.40
C GLY A 82 1.68 -23.96 0.87
N SER A 83 2.16 -22.90 0.19
CA SER A 83 1.93 -22.74 -1.23
C SER A 83 2.86 -23.67 -2.01
N ALA A 84 2.30 -24.68 -2.66
CA ALA A 84 2.97 -25.53 -3.65
C ALA A 84 3.38 -24.77 -4.94
N ARG A 85 3.29 -23.43 -4.97
CA ARG A 85 3.73 -22.59 -6.09
C ARG A 85 5.08 -21.97 -5.77
N LYS A 86 5.95 -21.90 -6.79
CA LYS A 86 7.22 -21.16 -6.69
C LYS A 86 6.91 -19.71 -6.26
N PRO A 87 7.59 -19.16 -5.25
CA PRO A 87 7.47 -17.75 -4.92
C PRO A 87 7.81 -16.93 -6.17
N VAL A 88 6.87 -16.12 -6.64
CA VAL A 88 7.12 -15.21 -7.78
C VAL A 88 7.70 -13.94 -7.19
N PHE A 89 9.00 -13.96 -6.97
CA PHE A 89 9.72 -12.79 -6.52
C PHE A 89 9.55 -11.65 -7.54
N SER A 90 8.88 -10.56 -7.15
CA SER A 90 8.72 -9.37 -7.97
C SER A 90 9.53 -8.22 -7.38
N TRP A 91 10.61 -7.83 -8.07
CA TRP A 91 11.42 -6.67 -7.70
C TRP A 91 10.60 -5.39 -7.62
N ALA A 92 9.62 -5.21 -8.50
CA ALA A 92 8.78 -4.02 -8.55
C ALA A 92 7.92 -3.88 -7.27
N VAL A 93 7.27 -4.97 -6.85
CA VAL A 93 6.43 -4.97 -5.64
C VAL A 93 7.27 -4.76 -4.39
N HIS A 94 8.45 -5.39 -4.29
CA HIS A 94 9.36 -5.15 -3.18
C HIS A 94 9.88 -3.72 -3.16
N ALA A 95 10.25 -3.15 -4.32
CA ALA A 95 10.70 -1.78 -4.39
C ALA A 95 9.60 -0.82 -3.90
N HIS A 96 8.35 -1.00 -4.36
CA HIS A 96 7.20 -0.21 -3.90
C HIS A 96 7.02 -0.29 -2.37
N HIS A 97 7.05 -1.50 -1.80
CA HIS A 97 6.88 -1.68 -0.37
C HIS A 97 8.07 -1.13 0.43
N ILE A 98 9.31 -1.35 -0.03
CA ILE A 98 10.51 -0.79 0.61
C ILE A 98 10.45 0.73 0.60
N PHE A 99 10.11 1.36 -0.53
CA PHE A 99 9.95 2.81 -0.58
C PHE A 99 8.88 3.29 0.39
N THR A 100 7.74 2.61 0.44
CA THR A 100 6.65 3.04 1.32
C THR A 100 6.98 2.81 2.79
N VAL A 101 7.64 1.70 3.15
CA VAL A 101 8.11 1.43 4.51
C VAL A 101 9.15 2.47 4.94
N VAL A 102 10.12 2.78 4.09
CA VAL A 102 11.12 3.82 4.38
C VAL A 102 10.46 5.19 4.53
N LEU A 103 9.51 5.55 3.66
CA LEU A 103 8.73 6.78 3.82
C LEU A 103 7.96 6.78 5.14
N CYS A 104 7.42 5.63 5.55
CA CYS A 104 6.67 5.51 6.80
C CYS A 104 7.54 5.62 8.05
N LEU A 105 8.79 5.17 7.98
CA LEU A 105 9.76 5.33 9.06
C LEU A 105 10.29 6.76 9.17
N LEU A 106 10.46 7.43 8.02
CA LEU A 106 10.94 8.81 7.97
C LEU A 106 9.85 9.84 8.27
N GLY A 107 8.60 9.53 7.93
CA GLY A 107 7.43 10.40 8.05
C GLY A 107 7.29 11.09 9.41
N PRO A 108 7.28 10.36 10.54
CA PRO A 108 7.15 10.96 11.87
C PRO A 108 8.28 11.91 12.28
N ASN A 109 9.41 11.92 11.56
CA ASN A 109 10.55 12.82 11.80
C ASN A 109 10.50 14.09 10.94
N LEU A 110 9.47 14.25 10.11
CA LEU A 110 9.25 15.45 9.31
C LEU A 110 8.65 16.58 10.16
N PRO A 111 8.74 17.86 9.72
CA PRO A 111 8.00 18.95 10.33
C PRO A 111 6.48 18.65 10.38
N ALA A 112 5.79 19.03 11.46
CA ALA A 112 4.40 18.64 11.73
C ALA A 112 3.40 18.86 10.57
N HIS A 113 3.57 19.93 9.79
CA HIS A 113 2.74 20.19 8.61
C HIS A 113 2.97 19.14 7.51
N ALA A 114 4.22 18.75 7.26
CA ALA A 114 4.60 17.73 6.28
C ALA A 114 4.19 16.32 6.73
N VAL A 115 4.13 16.07 8.05
CA VAL A 115 3.58 14.82 8.60
C VAL A 115 2.10 14.68 8.23
N SER A 116 1.32 15.75 8.41
CA SER A 116 -0.12 15.74 8.09
C SER A 116 -0.39 15.54 6.61
N GLU A 117 0.32 16.28 5.75
CA GLU A 117 0.22 16.15 4.29
C GLU A 117 0.68 14.76 3.83
N GLY A 118 1.76 14.23 4.42
CA GLY A 118 2.27 12.91 4.08
C GLY A 118 1.37 11.75 4.57
N ALA A 119 0.70 11.88 5.71
CA ALA A 119 -0.33 10.94 6.14
C ALA A 119 -1.51 10.90 5.16
N MET A 120 -1.90 12.05 4.61
CA MET A 120 -2.91 12.12 3.55
C MET A 120 -2.47 11.45 2.25
N CYS A 121 -1.19 11.59 1.87
CA CYS A 121 -0.62 10.83 0.74
C CYS A 121 -0.74 9.31 0.94
N ILE A 122 -0.50 8.83 2.17
CA ILE A 122 -0.63 7.42 2.52
C ILE A 122 -2.08 6.96 2.41
N LEU A 123 -3.02 7.72 2.99
CA LEU A 123 -4.45 7.40 2.93
C LEU A 123 -4.96 7.32 1.49
N LEU A 124 -4.55 8.24 0.62
CA LEU A 124 -4.87 8.20 -0.81
C LEU A 124 -4.28 6.96 -1.48
N GLY A 125 -3.01 6.65 -1.19
CA GLY A 125 -2.35 5.45 -1.69
C GLY A 125 -3.09 4.16 -1.32
N GLU A 126 -3.48 4.03 -0.05
CA GLU A 126 -4.21 2.87 0.48
C GLU A 126 -5.66 2.79 -0.02
N ALA A 127 -6.34 3.93 -0.17
CA ALA A 127 -7.67 3.97 -0.80
C ALA A 127 -7.62 3.51 -2.26
N GLY A 128 -6.56 3.86 -2.99
CA GLY A 128 -6.34 3.39 -4.36
C GLY A 128 -6.05 1.89 -4.43
N SER A 129 -5.26 1.36 -3.48
CA SER A 129 -4.91 -0.07 -3.43
C SER A 129 -6.07 -0.95 -2.95
N MET A 130 -7.02 -0.43 -2.15
CA MET A 130 -8.23 -1.17 -1.74
C MET A 130 -9.04 -1.68 -2.94
N TRP A 131 -9.09 -0.94 -4.04
CA TRP A 131 -9.78 -1.39 -5.25
C TRP A 131 -9.09 -2.58 -5.94
N ILE A 132 -7.82 -2.84 -5.65
CA ILE A 132 -7.14 -4.09 -6.07
C ILE A 132 -7.84 -5.27 -5.39
N THR A 133 -8.00 -5.21 -4.07
CA THR A 133 -8.67 -6.23 -3.25
C THR A 133 -10.10 -6.47 -3.73
N VAL A 134 -10.88 -5.41 -3.93
CA VAL A 134 -12.27 -5.52 -4.42
C VAL A 134 -12.34 -6.16 -5.81
N THR A 135 -11.47 -5.74 -6.73
CA THR A 135 -11.44 -6.29 -8.10
C THR A 135 -11.05 -7.77 -8.12
N LEU A 136 -10.16 -8.20 -7.23
CA LEU A 136 -9.76 -9.61 -7.15
C LEU A 136 -10.90 -10.49 -6.62
N LEU A 137 -11.68 -10.00 -5.66
CA LEU A 137 -12.87 -10.68 -5.14
C LEU A 137 -13.98 -10.73 -6.19
N GLN A 138 -14.25 -9.59 -6.84
CA GLN A 138 -15.30 -9.44 -7.85
C GLN A 138 -14.74 -8.87 -9.16
N PRO A 139 -14.23 -9.70 -10.08
CA PRO A 139 -13.58 -9.27 -11.31
C PRO A 139 -14.60 -8.89 -12.38
N THR A 140 -15.33 -7.80 -12.17
CA THR A 140 -16.26 -7.24 -13.15
C THR A 140 -15.56 -6.15 -13.97
N ARG A 141 -16.00 -5.91 -15.21
CA ARG A 141 -15.49 -4.79 -16.03
C ARG A 141 -15.58 -3.46 -15.30
N VAL A 142 -16.67 -3.25 -14.55
CA VAL A 142 -16.87 -2.04 -13.72
C VAL A 142 -15.79 -1.94 -12.65
N ASN A 143 -15.52 -3.01 -11.90
CA ASN A 143 -14.49 -2.99 -10.86
C ASN A 143 -13.08 -2.78 -11.42
N TYR A 144 -12.75 -3.34 -12.58
CA TYR A 144 -11.49 -3.04 -13.28
C TYR A 144 -11.36 -1.57 -13.66
N VAL A 145 -12.44 -0.93 -14.14
CA VAL A 145 -12.46 0.50 -14.49
C VAL A 145 -12.30 1.36 -13.24
N ILE A 146 -13.04 1.05 -12.17
CA ILE A 146 -12.93 1.78 -10.90
C ILE A 146 -11.51 1.65 -10.35
N ARG A 147 -10.93 0.45 -10.33
CA ARG A 147 -9.55 0.22 -9.89
C ARG A 147 -8.56 1.07 -10.68
N LEU A 148 -8.69 1.14 -12.00
CA LEU A 148 -7.81 1.95 -12.84
C LEU A 148 -7.89 3.43 -12.48
N TRP A 149 -9.11 3.97 -12.34
CA TRP A 149 -9.31 5.38 -12.01
C TRP A 149 -8.89 5.71 -10.59
N SER A 150 -9.28 4.90 -9.61
CA SER A 150 -8.86 5.08 -8.22
C SER A 150 -7.35 5.04 -8.08
N PHE A 151 -6.67 4.13 -8.78
CA PHE A 151 -5.21 4.07 -8.82
C PHE A 151 -4.61 5.32 -9.47
N LEU A 152 -5.10 5.74 -10.63
CA LEU A 152 -4.57 6.91 -11.32
C LEU A 152 -4.74 8.20 -10.50
N VAL A 153 -5.96 8.47 -10.03
CA VAL A 153 -6.30 9.68 -9.28
C VAL A 153 -5.51 9.76 -7.99
N SER A 154 -5.46 8.67 -7.21
CA SER A 154 -4.75 8.70 -5.93
C SER A 154 -3.24 8.88 -6.10
N ARG A 155 -2.64 8.31 -7.15
CA ARG A 155 -1.21 8.46 -7.43
C ARG A 155 -0.87 9.84 -7.98
N VAL A 156 -1.69 10.41 -8.85
CA VAL A 156 -1.48 11.79 -9.33
C VAL A 156 -1.53 12.77 -8.15
N ILE A 157 -2.57 12.69 -7.31
CA ILE A 157 -2.69 13.57 -6.14
C ILE A 157 -1.52 13.34 -5.17
N GLY A 158 -1.18 12.08 -4.87
CA GLY A 158 -0.06 11.76 -3.98
C GLY A 158 1.30 12.28 -4.49
N VAL A 159 1.56 12.22 -5.79
CA VAL A 159 2.79 12.78 -6.39
C VAL A 159 2.82 14.30 -6.29
N LEU A 160 1.69 14.98 -6.57
CA LEU A 160 1.61 16.44 -6.45
C LEU A 160 1.88 16.90 -5.02
N MET A 161 1.27 16.23 -4.03
CA MET A 161 1.51 16.50 -2.62
C MET A 161 2.96 16.22 -2.21
N ALA A 162 3.55 15.10 -2.68
CA ALA A 162 4.94 14.78 -2.39
C ALA A 162 5.93 15.81 -2.98
N ILE A 163 5.66 16.34 -4.18
CA ILE A 163 6.43 17.43 -4.77
C ILE A 163 6.32 18.71 -3.93
N ASP A 164 5.13 19.02 -3.43
CA ASP A 164 4.92 20.18 -2.58
C ASP A 164 5.68 20.06 -1.24
N ILE A 165 5.61 18.90 -0.58
CA ILE A 165 6.43 18.57 0.60
C ILE A 165 7.91 18.74 0.29
N LEU A 166 8.39 18.22 -0.84
CA LEU A 166 9.80 18.27 -1.23
C LEU A 166 10.33 19.71 -1.36
N ARG A 167 9.50 20.64 -1.86
CA ARG A 167 9.85 22.06 -2.00
C ARG A 167 10.09 22.73 -0.65
N ARG A 168 9.47 22.22 0.41
CA ARG A 168 9.49 22.80 1.76
C ARG A 168 10.55 22.19 2.67
N ILE A 169 11.23 21.11 2.26
CA ILE A 169 12.29 20.46 3.04
C ILE A 169 13.62 21.16 2.85
N GLU A 170 14.20 21.70 3.92
CA GLU A 170 15.45 22.49 3.87
C GLU A 170 16.72 21.63 3.75
N GLY A 171 16.73 20.43 4.32
CA GLY A 171 17.91 19.55 4.34
C GLY A 171 18.24 18.94 2.97
N PRO A 172 19.42 19.21 2.37
CA PRO A 172 19.74 18.76 1.01
C PRO A 172 19.82 17.24 0.90
N ALA A 173 20.36 16.54 1.91
CA ALA A 173 20.43 15.08 1.92
C ALA A 173 19.03 14.44 1.96
N THR A 174 18.17 14.90 2.88
CA THR A 174 16.77 14.44 3.00
C THR A 174 15.99 14.71 1.71
N ARG A 175 16.19 15.89 1.12
CA ARG A 175 15.56 16.27 -0.16
C ARG A 175 15.98 15.34 -1.30
N VAL A 176 17.28 15.02 -1.43
CA VAL A 176 17.75 14.10 -2.48
C VAL A 176 17.17 12.69 -2.29
N ILE A 177 17.14 12.18 -1.06
CA ILE A 177 16.57 10.86 -0.75
C ILE A 177 15.07 10.84 -1.12
N LEU A 178 14.30 11.81 -0.66
CA LEU A 178 12.86 11.86 -0.95
C LEU A 178 12.57 12.05 -2.44
N LEU A 179 13.36 12.86 -3.14
CA LEU A 179 13.25 12.99 -4.60
C LEU A 179 13.48 11.66 -5.30
N ALA A 180 14.54 10.93 -4.93
CA ALA A 180 14.82 9.61 -5.49
C ALA A 180 13.66 8.62 -5.25
N MET A 181 13.04 8.67 -4.06
CA MET A 181 11.86 7.87 -3.73
C MET A 181 10.63 8.27 -4.56
N ILE A 182 10.37 9.56 -4.73
CA ILE A 182 9.27 10.05 -5.57
C ILE A 182 9.46 9.59 -7.02
N VAL A 183 10.66 9.73 -7.58
CA VAL A 183 10.97 9.28 -8.94
C VAL A 183 10.79 7.76 -9.07
N GLY A 184 11.28 6.99 -8.09
CA GLY A 184 11.09 5.54 -8.05
C GLY A 184 9.61 5.14 -8.02
N LEU A 185 8.80 5.81 -7.21
CA LEU A 185 7.35 5.59 -7.15
C LEU A 185 6.63 5.95 -8.45
N VAL A 186 7.00 7.06 -9.10
CA VAL A 186 6.43 7.44 -10.41
C VAL A 186 6.74 6.39 -11.46
N TYR A 187 7.99 5.92 -11.52
CA TYR A 187 8.40 4.87 -12.45
C TYR A 187 7.61 3.57 -12.21
N ASP A 188 7.51 3.13 -10.96
CA ASP A 188 6.78 1.91 -10.58
C ASP A 188 5.27 2.01 -10.89
N ASN A 189 4.65 3.16 -10.59
CA ASN A 189 3.25 3.41 -10.91
C ASN A 189 3.00 3.40 -12.43
N THR A 190 3.93 3.96 -13.22
CA THR A 190 3.84 3.96 -14.69
C THR A 190 3.87 2.53 -15.23
N LYS A 191 4.80 1.70 -14.73
CA LYS A 191 4.90 0.29 -15.12
C LYS A 191 3.66 -0.49 -14.71
N THR A 192 3.13 -0.27 -13.50
CA THR A 192 1.91 -0.91 -13.01
C THR A 192 0.70 -0.52 -13.85
N PHE A 193 0.59 0.76 -14.23
CA PHE A 193 -0.48 1.26 -15.10
C PHE A 193 -0.43 0.59 -16.48
N GLN A 194 0.75 0.50 -17.10
CA GLN A 194 0.95 -0.21 -18.38
C GLN A 194 0.47 -1.66 -18.29
N GLN A 195 0.89 -2.39 -17.25
CA GLN A 195 0.46 -3.79 -17.04
C GLN A 195 -1.06 -3.93 -16.84
N MET A 196 -1.68 -2.99 -16.11
CA MET A 196 -3.14 -2.99 -15.93
C MET A 196 -3.88 -2.69 -17.24
N TRP A 197 -3.34 -1.78 -18.05
CA TRP A 197 -3.89 -1.44 -19.36
C TRP A 197 -3.83 -2.63 -20.33
N ASP A 198 -2.67 -3.28 -20.43
CA ASP A 198 -2.47 -4.44 -21.31
C ASP A 198 -3.40 -5.61 -20.93
N ARG A 199 -3.53 -5.90 -19.62
CA ARG A 199 -4.45 -6.94 -19.12
C ARG A 199 -5.92 -6.63 -19.45
N ARG A 200 -6.33 -5.36 -19.46
CA ARG A 200 -7.68 -4.96 -19.86
C ARG A 200 -7.94 -5.26 -21.34
N GLN A 201 -6.95 -5.04 -22.21
CA GLN A 201 -7.07 -5.36 -23.63
C GLN A 201 -7.25 -6.87 -23.86
N HIS A 202 -6.56 -7.71 -23.09
CA HIS A 202 -6.68 -9.17 -23.18
C HIS A 202 -7.97 -9.73 -22.55
N ALA A 203 -8.42 -9.19 -21.41
CA ALA A 203 -9.68 -9.58 -20.79
C ALA A 203 -10.93 -9.20 -21.62
N GLY A 204 -10.79 -8.31 -22.60
CA GLY A 204 -11.82 -8.01 -23.59
C GLY A 204 -11.96 -9.05 -24.71
N GLY A 205 -10.98 -9.95 -24.86
CA GLY A 205 -10.94 -10.99 -25.90
C GLY A 205 -11.54 -12.34 -25.50
N GLU A 206 -11.57 -12.67 -24.20
CA GLU A 206 -12.10 -13.95 -23.68
C GLU A 206 -13.62 -13.93 -23.44
N GLY A 207 -14.30 -12.87 -23.88
CA GLY A 207 -15.75 -12.71 -23.79
C GLY A 207 -16.44 -12.76 -25.15
N LYS A 208 -16.07 -13.73 -26.00
CA LYS A 208 -16.87 -14.18 -27.15
C LYS A 208 -17.05 -15.68 -27.08
#